data_AF-A0A7X7HDS1-F1
#
_entry.id   AF-A0A7X7HDS1-F1
#
_cell.length_a   1.000
_cell.length_b   1.000
_cell.length_c   1.000
_cell.angle_alpha   90.00
_cell.angle_beta   90.00
_cell.angle_gamma   90.00
#
_symmetry.space_group_name_H-M   'P 1'
#
loop_
_entity.id
_entity.type
_entity.pdbx_description
1 polymer ?
#
loop_
_entity_poly.entity_id
_entity_poly.type
_entity_poly.pdbx_seq_one_letter_code
_entity_poly.pdbx_strand_id
1 'polypeptide(L)'
;MGFLEKFERSVERVVNGAFSKAFRSEVKPVEIASAIRKDMDDRAIAVARGRTVVPNEFEVVLSATDEDQIEQWGAEALAAEIEAAATAHAAQQAYNFVGPVHVTFTTSEELTTGRFEITAATRRGNVAPATTDTPSEQHPIIDIDGQRYLLTGTVTVIGRGSDADVVVDDAGVSRKHLELRVTPRGVVARDLGSTNGLYVEGHKVEAATLVDGNTLTIGRTRILFWTRPDDEG
;
A
#
# COMPACT_ATOMS: atom_id res chain seq x y z
N MET A 1 -13.53 -6.46 4.71
CA MET A 1 -13.45 -6.99 6.10
C MET A 1 -12.07 -7.59 6.28
N GLY A 2 -11.22 -6.90 7.05
CA GLY A 2 -9.81 -7.25 7.20
C GLY A 2 -9.59 -8.52 8.04
N PHE A 3 -8.47 -9.18 7.79
CA PHE A 3 -7.97 -10.31 8.58
C PHE A 3 -7.73 -9.91 10.04
N LEU A 4 -7.29 -8.68 10.33
CA LEU A 4 -7.10 -8.21 11.71
C LEU A 4 -8.42 -8.14 12.48
N GLU A 5 -9.50 -7.69 11.85
CA GLU A 5 -10.84 -7.64 12.46
C GLU A 5 -11.45 -9.04 12.62
N LYS A 6 -11.12 -9.98 11.71
CA LYS A 6 -11.46 -11.40 11.84
C LYS A 6 -10.63 -12.10 12.91
N PHE A 7 -9.38 -11.70 13.10
CA PHE A 7 -8.49 -12.17 14.17
C PHE A 7 -8.99 -11.66 15.52
N GLU A 8 -9.32 -10.38 15.66
CA GLU A 8 -9.97 -9.82 16.85
C GLU A 8 -11.27 -10.56 17.20
N ARG A 9 -12.16 -10.80 16.22
CA ARG A 9 -13.38 -11.60 16.43
C ARG A 9 -13.12 -13.07 16.74
N SER A 10 -12.01 -13.64 16.27
CA SER A 10 -11.63 -15.03 16.57
C SER A 10 -10.98 -15.15 17.94
N VAL A 11 -10.24 -14.13 18.39
CA VAL A 11 -9.75 -13.99 19.76
C VAL A 11 -10.94 -13.82 20.72
N GLU A 12 -11.94 -13.01 20.38
CA GLU A 12 -13.14 -12.79 21.22
C GLU A 12 -13.98 -14.07 21.42
N ARG A 13 -14.06 -14.94 20.39
CA ARG A 13 -14.82 -16.20 20.45
C ARG A 13 -14.09 -17.32 21.21
N VAL A 14 -12.80 -17.16 21.49
CA VAL A 14 -11.90 -18.17 22.07
C VAL A 14 -11.49 -17.82 23.52
N VAL A 15 -12.20 -16.91 24.19
CA VAL A 15 -11.94 -16.57 25.61
C VAL A 15 -12.59 -17.54 26.61
N ASN A 16 -13.07 -18.73 26.19
CA ASN A 16 -13.70 -19.67 27.13
C ASN A 16 -13.21 -21.13 27.13
N GLY A 17 -12.06 -21.44 26.54
CA GLY A 17 -11.42 -22.71 26.86
C GLY A 17 -10.25 -23.09 25.97
N ALA A 18 -9.10 -23.31 26.60
CA ALA A 18 -7.96 -24.09 26.10
C ALA A 18 -6.91 -23.42 25.17
N PHE A 19 -6.97 -22.13 24.84
CA PHE A 19 -5.96 -21.47 23.98
C PHE A 19 -4.97 -20.51 24.68
N SER A 20 -5.18 -20.17 25.95
CA SER A 20 -4.38 -19.15 26.67
C SER A 20 -2.99 -19.59 27.15
N LYS A 21 -2.58 -20.84 26.89
CA LYS A 21 -1.24 -21.35 27.26
C LYS A 21 -0.25 -21.40 26.10
N ALA A 22 -0.70 -21.48 24.84
CA ALA A 22 0.19 -21.53 23.68
C ALA A 22 0.70 -20.13 23.27
N PHE A 23 -0.14 -19.10 23.37
CA PHE A 23 0.15 -17.72 22.93
C PHE A 23 0.89 -16.81 23.91
N ARG A 24 1.45 -17.34 25.01
CA ARG A 24 2.17 -16.50 26.00
C ARG A 24 3.61 -16.16 25.60
N SER A 25 4.18 -16.89 24.66
CA SER A 25 5.59 -16.79 24.29
C SER A 25 5.81 -16.48 22.80
N GLU A 26 4.75 -16.27 22.03
CA GLU A 26 4.79 -16.10 20.57
C GLU A 26 4.45 -14.66 20.18
N VAL A 27 5.01 -14.18 19.06
CA VAL A 27 4.76 -12.83 18.54
C VAL A 27 3.33 -12.70 18.04
N LYS A 28 2.62 -11.65 18.47
CA LYS A 28 1.26 -11.39 18.00
C LYS A 28 1.24 -10.39 16.85
N PRO A 29 0.42 -10.61 15.80
CA PRO A 29 0.23 -9.65 14.70
C PRO A 29 -0.04 -8.21 15.13
N VAL A 30 -0.88 -8.04 16.15
CA VAL A 30 -1.24 -6.72 16.70
C VAL A 30 -0.08 -6.01 17.39
N GLU A 31 0.89 -6.75 17.91
CA GLU A 31 2.10 -6.21 18.52
C GLU A 31 3.04 -5.65 17.44
N ILE A 32 3.19 -6.36 16.31
CA ILE A 32 3.96 -5.90 15.14
C ILE A 32 3.33 -4.63 14.57
N ALA A 33 2.02 -4.62 14.30
CA ALA A 33 1.32 -3.45 13.79
C ALA A 33 1.44 -2.23 14.74
N SER A 34 1.36 -2.46 16.05
CA SER A 34 1.52 -1.40 17.05
C SER A 34 2.96 -0.88 17.12
N ALA A 35 3.94 -1.76 16.98
CA ALA A 35 5.35 -1.39 16.97
C ALA A 35 5.72 -0.59 15.70
N ILE A 36 5.18 -0.96 14.53
CA ILE A 36 5.35 -0.18 13.29
C ILE A 36 4.74 1.21 13.43
N ARG A 37 3.51 1.35 13.94
CA ARG A 37 2.88 2.66 14.17
C ARG A 37 3.73 3.54 15.09
N LYS A 38 4.26 2.95 16.16
CA LYS A 38 5.16 3.65 17.08
C LYS A 38 6.46 4.07 16.39
N ASP A 39 7.10 3.20 15.61
CA ASP A 39 8.33 3.55 14.87
C ASP A 39 8.07 4.67 13.85
N MET A 40 6.91 4.68 13.20
CA MET A 40 6.48 5.80 12.34
C MET A 40 6.38 7.12 13.10
N ASP A 41 5.75 7.12 14.29
CA ASP A 41 5.62 8.30 15.15
C ASP A 41 6.99 8.81 15.62
N ASP A 42 7.85 7.89 16.06
CA ASP A 42 9.20 8.21 16.57
C ASP A 42 10.13 8.75 15.47
N ARG A 43 9.92 8.34 14.21
CA ARG A 43 10.72 8.74 13.03
C ARG A 43 10.04 9.77 12.13
N ALA A 44 8.94 10.37 12.58
CA ALA A 44 8.23 11.39 11.83
C ALA A 44 9.09 12.65 11.62
N ILE A 45 9.39 12.99 10.37
CA ILE A 45 10.21 14.15 10.02
C ILE A 45 9.34 15.20 9.34
N ALA A 46 9.25 16.39 9.94
CA ALA A 46 8.66 17.55 9.29
C ALA A 46 9.55 18.01 8.12
N VAL A 47 9.00 18.02 6.91
CA VAL A 47 9.65 18.50 5.69
C VAL A 47 9.09 19.86 5.25
N ALA A 48 9.76 20.48 4.28
CA ALA A 48 9.31 21.74 3.71
C ALA A 48 7.85 21.67 3.22
N ARG A 49 7.12 22.79 3.35
CA ARG A 49 5.69 22.94 3.03
C ARG A 49 4.71 22.27 4.01
N GLY A 50 5.16 22.05 5.26
CA GLY A 50 4.27 21.63 6.36
C GLY A 50 3.78 20.18 6.25
N ARG A 51 4.51 19.34 5.53
CA ARG A 51 4.21 17.90 5.43
C ARG A 51 5.11 17.14 6.40
N THR A 52 4.59 16.10 7.01
CA THR A 52 5.38 15.19 7.85
C THR A 52 5.60 13.90 7.08
N VAL A 53 6.84 13.49 6.90
CA VAL A 53 7.22 12.27 6.18
C VAL A 53 7.63 11.18 7.17
N VAL A 54 7.21 9.95 6.87
CA VAL A 54 7.52 8.75 7.66
C VAL A 54 8.14 7.66 6.79
N PRO A 55 8.82 6.67 7.40
CA PRO A 55 9.30 5.47 6.70
C PRO A 55 8.17 4.72 5.99
N ASN A 56 8.50 4.00 4.93
CA ASN A 56 7.55 3.23 4.12
C ASN A 56 8.04 1.80 3.80
N GLU A 57 9.23 1.42 4.23
CA GLU A 57 9.72 0.03 4.16
C GLU A 57 10.01 -0.44 5.58
N PHE A 58 9.39 -1.54 5.98
CA PHE A 58 9.52 -2.11 7.31
C PHE A 58 9.92 -3.58 7.20
N GLU A 59 11.10 -3.90 7.69
CA GLU A 59 11.56 -5.28 7.85
C GLU A 59 11.33 -5.71 9.29
N VAL A 60 10.53 -6.75 9.48
CA VAL A 60 10.23 -7.37 10.77
C VAL A 60 11.08 -8.63 10.89
N VAL A 61 12.10 -8.55 11.74
CA VAL A 61 13.03 -9.66 11.99
C VAL A 61 12.45 -10.51 13.13
N LEU A 62 12.30 -11.81 12.87
CA LEU A 62 11.66 -12.79 13.74
C LEU A 62 12.63 -13.92 14.12
N SER A 63 12.28 -14.69 15.15
CA SER A 63 12.90 -15.99 15.37
C SER A 63 12.37 -17.00 14.35
N ALA A 64 13.13 -18.06 14.04
CA ALA A 64 12.68 -19.11 13.11
C ALA A 64 11.31 -19.71 13.50
N THR A 65 11.06 -19.89 14.80
CA THR A 65 9.77 -20.40 15.30
C THR A 65 8.62 -19.43 15.06
N ASP A 66 8.85 -18.12 15.17
CA ASP A 66 7.81 -17.12 14.90
C ASP A 66 7.58 -16.96 13.39
N GLU A 67 8.64 -17.02 12.55
CA GLU A 67 8.50 -16.98 11.09
C GLU A 67 7.69 -18.18 10.57
N ASP A 68 8.00 -19.40 11.03
CA ASP A 68 7.25 -20.61 10.67
C ASP A 68 5.74 -20.45 10.97
N GLN A 69 5.38 -19.76 12.04
CA GLN A 69 3.99 -19.50 12.41
C GLN A 69 3.35 -18.45 11.50
N ILE A 70 4.07 -17.38 11.18
CA ILE A 70 3.61 -16.33 10.27
C ILE A 70 3.38 -16.90 8.86
N GLU A 71 4.26 -17.78 8.39
CA GLU A 71 4.08 -18.51 7.13
C GLU A 71 2.82 -19.37 7.15
N GLN A 72 2.57 -20.10 8.24
CA GLN A 72 1.36 -20.90 8.41
C GLN A 72 0.07 -20.06 8.41
N TRP A 73 0.12 -18.82 8.88
CA TRP A 73 -1.01 -17.88 8.82
C TRP A 73 -1.17 -17.19 7.45
N GLY A 74 -0.16 -17.27 6.60
CA GLY A 74 -0.08 -16.55 5.33
C GLY A 74 0.64 -15.21 5.49
N ALA A 75 1.96 -15.25 5.43
CA ALA A 75 2.83 -14.08 5.60
C ALA A 75 2.44 -12.90 4.70
N GLU A 76 2.13 -13.16 3.43
CA GLU A 76 1.71 -12.13 2.47
C GLU A 76 0.41 -11.43 2.89
N ALA A 77 -0.59 -12.19 3.33
CA ALA A 77 -1.88 -11.63 3.75
C ALA A 77 -1.73 -10.82 5.04
N LEU A 78 -0.87 -11.27 5.96
CA LEU A 78 -0.58 -10.54 7.18
C LEU A 78 0.19 -9.24 6.89
N ALA A 79 1.21 -9.28 6.01
CA ALA A 79 1.95 -8.10 5.58
C ALA A 79 1.00 -7.04 5.02
N ALA A 80 0.13 -7.41 4.08
CA ALA A 80 -0.83 -6.50 3.47
C ALA A 80 -1.77 -5.82 4.49
N GLU A 81 -2.16 -6.55 5.53
CA GLU A 81 -3.02 -5.99 6.59
C GLU A 81 -2.28 -5.03 7.52
N ILE A 82 -1.01 -5.32 7.80
CA ILE A 82 -0.14 -4.42 8.56
C ILE A 82 0.16 -3.15 7.74
N GLU A 83 0.42 -3.28 6.44
CA GLU A 83 0.58 -2.16 5.50
C GLU A 83 -0.67 -1.27 5.45
N ALA A 84 -1.86 -1.88 5.40
CA ALA A 84 -3.13 -1.17 5.47
C ALA A 84 -3.31 -0.44 6.81
N ALA A 85 -2.95 -1.08 7.94
CA ALA A 85 -3.00 -0.46 9.26
C ALA A 85 -2.00 0.71 9.41
N ALA A 86 -0.79 0.58 8.87
CA ALA A 86 0.20 1.65 8.81
C ALA A 86 -0.30 2.83 7.97
N THR A 87 -0.91 2.54 6.82
CA THR A 87 -1.51 3.57 5.95
C THR A 87 -2.66 4.31 6.66
N ALA A 88 -3.53 3.59 7.35
CA ALA A 88 -4.62 4.18 8.12
C ALA A 88 -4.11 5.07 9.27
N HIS A 89 -3.05 4.64 9.96
CA HIS A 89 -2.40 5.45 11.00
C HIS A 89 -1.79 6.73 10.42
N ALA A 90 -1.06 6.62 9.31
CA ALA A 90 -0.49 7.78 8.63
C ALA A 90 -1.57 8.80 8.23
N ALA A 91 -2.71 8.34 7.71
CA ALA A 91 -3.83 9.22 7.38
C ALA A 91 -4.37 9.95 8.63
N GLN A 92 -4.54 9.24 9.76
CA GLN A 92 -5.00 9.84 11.02
C GLN A 92 -4.03 10.87 11.59
N GLN A 93 -2.73 10.67 11.42
CA GLN A 93 -1.68 11.57 11.90
C GLN A 93 -1.25 12.63 10.87
N ALA A 94 -1.90 12.66 9.70
CA ALA A 94 -1.52 13.50 8.56
C ALA A 94 -0.05 13.32 8.10
N TYR A 95 0.48 12.10 8.25
CA TYR A 95 1.78 11.70 7.73
C TYR A 95 1.71 11.36 6.24
N ASN A 96 2.84 11.48 5.56
CA ASN A 96 2.99 11.22 4.15
C ASN A 96 4.09 10.19 3.92
N PHE A 97 3.85 9.24 3.03
CA PHE A 97 4.90 8.36 2.52
C PHE A 97 5.54 8.95 1.27
N VAL A 98 6.76 8.52 0.96
CA VAL A 98 7.45 8.89 -0.29
C VAL A 98 7.49 7.76 -1.31
N GLY A 99 6.82 6.65 -1.02
CA GLY A 99 6.77 5.43 -1.82
C GLY A 99 5.66 4.49 -1.34
N PRO A 100 5.52 3.31 -1.95
CA PRO A 100 4.60 2.29 -1.47
C PRO A 100 4.99 1.83 -0.06
N VAL A 101 4.00 1.46 0.74
CA VAL A 101 4.25 0.91 2.08
C VAL A 101 4.47 -0.59 1.92
N HIS A 102 5.60 -1.09 2.41
CA HIS A 102 5.96 -2.49 2.33
C HIS A 102 6.38 -3.03 3.70
N VAL A 103 5.85 -4.20 4.05
CA VAL A 103 6.23 -4.96 5.23
C VAL A 103 6.77 -6.31 4.80
N THR A 104 7.99 -6.63 5.21
CA THR A 104 8.63 -7.93 4.98
C THR A 104 8.94 -8.62 6.30
N PHE A 105 8.84 -9.95 6.30
CA PHE A 105 9.27 -10.78 7.42
C PHE A 105 10.58 -11.47 7.05
N THR A 106 11.55 -11.45 7.97
CA THR A 106 12.82 -12.15 7.82
C THR A 106 13.18 -12.86 9.13
N THR A 107 13.99 -13.92 9.05
CA THR A 107 14.45 -14.66 10.24
C THR A 107 15.87 -14.31 10.64
N SER A 108 16.09 -14.28 11.96
CA SER A 108 17.41 -14.23 12.60
C SER A 108 17.55 -15.33 13.65
N GLU A 109 18.71 -15.99 13.66
CA GLU A 109 19.07 -16.98 14.69
C GLU A 109 19.41 -16.34 16.04
N GLU A 110 19.61 -15.00 16.07
CA GLU A 110 19.96 -14.26 17.29
C GLU A 110 18.73 -13.95 18.15
N LEU A 111 17.52 -14.04 17.58
CA LEU A 111 16.27 -13.72 18.27
C LEU A 111 15.65 -14.95 18.93
N THR A 112 15.24 -14.75 20.18
CA THR A 112 14.44 -15.73 20.93
C THR A 112 12.96 -15.62 20.57
N THR A 113 12.22 -16.74 20.59
CA THR A 113 10.77 -16.76 20.34
C THR A 113 10.01 -15.72 21.16
N GLY A 114 9.06 -15.04 20.52
CA GLY A 114 8.28 -13.95 21.14
C GLY A 114 9.00 -12.61 21.18
N ARG A 115 10.19 -12.51 20.57
CA ARG A 115 10.89 -11.25 20.32
C ARG A 115 10.99 -11.00 18.83
N PHE A 116 10.88 -9.73 18.47
CA PHE A 116 11.07 -9.27 17.11
C PHE A 116 11.77 -7.92 17.12
N GLU A 117 12.44 -7.60 16.02
CA GLU A 117 13.03 -6.29 15.77
C GLU A 117 12.41 -5.68 14.51
N ILE A 118 12.36 -4.35 14.45
CA ILE A 118 11.89 -3.63 13.27
C ILE A 118 13.02 -2.76 12.75
N THR A 119 13.35 -2.97 11.48
CA THR A 119 14.20 -2.08 10.70
C THR A 119 13.31 -1.29 9.75
N ALA A 120 13.26 0.02 9.93
CA ALA A 120 12.49 0.91 9.05
C ALA A 120 13.40 1.75 8.16
N ALA A 121 13.01 1.87 6.90
CA ALA A 121 13.70 2.68 5.90
C ALA A 121 12.70 3.56 5.12
N THR A 122 13.21 4.69 4.62
CA THR A 122 12.45 5.58 3.72
C THR A 122 12.95 5.34 2.30
N ARG A 123 12.12 4.72 1.45
CA ARG A 123 12.44 4.48 0.04
C ARG A 123 11.46 5.18 -0.87
N ARG A 124 11.99 6.02 -1.74
CA ARG A 124 11.19 6.74 -2.71
C ARG A 124 10.65 5.78 -3.78
N GLY A 125 9.34 5.82 -3.99
CA GLY A 125 8.65 5.06 -5.05
C GLY A 125 8.00 6.00 -6.07
N ASN A 126 7.49 5.41 -7.15
CA ASN A 126 6.72 6.14 -8.17
C ASN A 126 5.27 6.41 -7.75
N VAL A 127 4.81 5.70 -6.73
CA VAL A 127 3.51 5.89 -6.09
C VAL A 127 3.66 5.85 -4.58
N ALA A 128 2.71 6.44 -3.87
CA ALA A 128 2.54 6.28 -2.43
C ALA A 128 1.05 6.14 -2.11
N PRO A 129 0.63 5.44 -1.05
CA PRO A 129 -0.76 5.50 -0.60
C PRO A 129 -1.17 6.94 -0.32
N ALA A 130 -2.34 7.34 -0.79
CA ALA A 130 -2.87 8.68 -0.51
C ALA A 130 -3.34 8.74 0.94
N THR A 131 -2.54 9.38 1.80
CA THR A 131 -2.85 9.59 3.23
C THR A 131 -3.51 10.94 3.49
N THR A 132 -3.68 11.77 2.46
CA THR A 132 -4.37 13.05 2.52
C THR A 132 -5.41 13.15 1.42
N ASP A 133 -6.59 13.68 1.73
CA ASP A 133 -7.72 13.86 0.79
C ASP A 133 -7.61 15.10 -0.10
N THR A 134 -6.47 15.80 -0.13
CA THR A 134 -6.30 16.99 -0.97
C THR A 134 -5.35 16.70 -2.14
N PRO A 135 -5.88 16.35 -3.34
CA PRO A 135 -5.09 16.31 -4.56
C PRO A 135 -4.38 17.64 -4.77
N SER A 136 -3.18 17.60 -5.34
CA SER A 136 -2.49 18.82 -5.79
C SER A 136 -2.03 18.60 -7.21
N GLU A 137 -1.94 19.67 -8.01
CA GLU A 137 -1.44 19.57 -9.40
C GLU A 137 -0.03 18.95 -9.48
N GLN A 138 0.72 19.01 -8.37
CA GLN A 138 2.06 18.44 -8.27
C GLN A 138 2.08 16.95 -7.94
N HIS A 139 0.97 16.41 -7.42
CA HIS A 139 0.83 15.01 -7.04
C HIS A 139 -0.60 14.54 -7.34
N PRO A 140 -0.86 14.14 -8.59
CA PRO A 140 -2.14 13.56 -8.99
C PRO A 140 -2.45 12.31 -8.17
N ILE A 141 -3.75 12.05 -7.98
CA ILE A 141 -4.26 10.85 -7.33
C ILE A 141 -4.92 9.97 -8.38
N ILE A 142 -4.66 8.66 -8.28
CA ILE A 142 -5.46 7.64 -8.94
C ILE A 142 -6.20 6.82 -7.88
N ASP A 143 -7.43 6.43 -8.17
CA ASP A 143 -8.20 5.45 -7.39
C ASP A 143 -8.39 4.21 -8.23
N ILE A 144 -7.97 3.06 -7.69
CA ILE A 144 -8.11 1.75 -8.29
C ILE A 144 -8.87 0.89 -7.30
N ASP A 145 -10.10 0.49 -7.65
CA ASP A 145 -10.95 -0.35 -6.82
C ASP A 145 -11.12 0.14 -5.36
N GLY A 146 -11.12 1.46 -5.15
CA GLY A 146 -11.25 2.10 -3.84
C GLY A 146 -9.93 2.31 -3.09
N GLN A 147 -8.79 1.89 -3.66
CA GLN A 147 -7.45 2.19 -3.17
C GLN A 147 -6.91 3.43 -3.89
N ARG A 148 -6.60 4.48 -3.11
CA ARG A 148 -6.07 5.74 -3.64
C ARG A 148 -4.55 5.77 -3.57
N TYR A 149 -3.92 6.10 -4.69
CA TYR A 149 -2.47 6.25 -4.82
C TYR A 149 -2.11 7.65 -5.29
N LEU A 150 -1.18 8.27 -4.58
CA LEU A 150 -0.49 9.48 -4.98
C LEU A 150 0.60 9.15 -5.99
N LEU A 151 0.62 9.82 -7.15
CA LEU A 151 1.71 9.72 -8.10
C LEU A 151 2.90 10.57 -7.61
N THR A 152 3.95 9.91 -7.13
CA THR A 152 5.16 10.55 -6.57
C THR A 152 6.35 10.54 -7.54
N GLY A 153 6.29 9.70 -8.59
CA GLY A 153 7.29 9.59 -9.64
C GLY A 153 6.89 10.28 -10.95
N THR A 154 7.81 10.29 -11.91
CA THR A 154 7.55 10.80 -13.27
C THR A 154 6.85 9.79 -14.16
N VAL A 155 7.05 8.50 -13.90
CA VAL A 155 6.43 7.39 -14.62
C VAL A 155 5.95 6.39 -13.59
N THR A 156 4.69 5.97 -13.71
CA THR A 156 4.05 4.96 -12.89
C THR A 156 3.50 3.88 -13.81
N VAL A 157 3.95 2.64 -13.66
CA VAL A 157 3.47 1.48 -14.41
C VAL A 157 2.36 0.79 -13.63
N ILE A 158 1.23 0.54 -14.27
CA ILE A 158 0.10 -0.18 -13.70
C ILE A 158 -0.07 -1.49 -14.47
N GLY A 159 -0.22 -2.59 -13.74
CA GLY A 159 -0.42 -3.91 -14.33
C GLY A 159 -0.58 -4.98 -13.26
N ARG A 160 -0.72 -6.24 -13.68
CA ARG A 160 -0.83 -7.39 -12.75
C ARG A 160 0.51 -8.04 -12.40
N GLY A 161 1.61 -7.57 -13.00
CA GLY A 161 2.94 -8.11 -12.77
C GLY A 161 3.51 -7.56 -11.47
N SER A 162 4.31 -8.36 -10.77
CA SER A 162 5.04 -7.91 -9.58
C SER A 162 6.09 -6.83 -9.87
N ASP A 163 6.39 -6.58 -11.14
CA ASP A 163 7.28 -5.51 -11.61
C ASP A 163 6.55 -4.22 -12.01
N ALA A 164 5.25 -4.11 -11.73
CA ALA A 164 4.48 -2.87 -11.84
C ALA A 164 4.59 -2.03 -10.55
N ASP A 165 4.49 -0.71 -10.66
CA ASP A 165 4.47 0.19 -9.50
C ASP A 165 3.14 0.09 -8.73
N VAL A 166 2.04 -0.16 -9.44
CA VAL A 166 0.74 -0.50 -8.84
C VAL A 166 0.27 -1.83 -9.41
N VAL A 167 0.20 -2.84 -8.53
CA VAL A 167 -0.24 -4.19 -8.87
C VAL A 167 -1.75 -4.27 -8.76
N VAL A 168 -2.38 -4.78 -9.83
CA VAL A 168 -3.83 -4.95 -9.92
C VAL A 168 -4.15 -6.44 -10.04
N ASP A 169 -5.00 -6.95 -9.15
CA ASP A 169 -5.48 -8.34 -9.21
C ASP A 169 -6.65 -8.49 -10.20
N ASP A 170 -6.31 -8.46 -11.49
CA ASP A 170 -7.28 -8.68 -12.56
C ASP A 170 -6.69 -9.51 -13.70
N ALA A 171 -7.31 -10.67 -13.95
CA ALA A 171 -6.94 -11.54 -15.06
C ALA A 171 -7.04 -10.87 -16.44
N GLY A 172 -7.88 -9.84 -16.58
CA GLY A 172 -7.97 -9.01 -17.79
C GLY A 172 -6.83 -8.01 -17.97
N VAL A 173 -5.93 -7.88 -17.00
CA VAL A 173 -4.84 -6.91 -17.02
C VAL A 173 -3.53 -7.58 -17.46
N SER A 174 -2.75 -6.93 -18.32
CA SER A 174 -1.41 -7.40 -18.70
C SER A 174 -0.39 -7.14 -17.58
N ARG A 175 0.73 -7.88 -17.56
CA ARG A 175 1.77 -7.72 -16.52
C ARG A 175 2.24 -6.28 -16.38
N LYS A 176 2.50 -5.62 -17.52
CA LYS A 176 2.59 -4.18 -17.67
C LYS A 176 1.48 -3.77 -18.64
N HIS A 177 0.47 -3.07 -18.16
CA HIS A 177 -0.70 -2.75 -18.98
C HIS A 177 -0.61 -1.33 -19.53
N LEU A 178 -0.41 -0.37 -18.65
CA LEU A 178 -0.27 1.03 -19.00
C LEU A 178 0.84 1.69 -18.17
N GLU A 179 1.34 2.81 -18.67
CA GLU A 179 2.08 3.78 -17.86
C GLU A 179 1.32 5.10 -17.76
N LEU A 180 1.40 5.72 -16.60
CA LEU A 180 1.05 7.12 -16.37
C LEU A 180 2.34 7.93 -16.31
N ARG A 181 2.46 8.93 -17.17
CA ARG A 181 3.61 9.83 -17.19
C ARG A 181 3.22 11.22 -16.74
N VAL A 182 3.73 11.64 -15.58
CA VAL A 182 3.54 12.99 -15.06
C VAL A 182 4.52 13.92 -15.76
N THR A 183 4.00 14.95 -16.43
CA THR A 183 4.79 15.97 -17.13
C THR A 183 4.40 17.37 -16.66
N PRO A 184 5.21 18.40 -16.94
CA PRO A 184 4.82 19.80 -16.67
C PRO A 184 3.55 20.26 -17.40
N ARG A 185 3.07 19.51 -18.41
CA ARG A 185 1.90 19.85 -19.21
C ARG A 185 0.66 19.03 -18.84
N GLY A 186 0.75 18.19 -17.82
CA GLY A 186 -0.30 17.25 -17.41
C GLY A 186 0.18 15.80 -17.38
N VAL A 187 -0.76 14.89 -17.13
CA VAL A 187 -0.49 13.45 -17.05
C VAL A 187 -0.90 12.78 -18.35
N VAL A 188 -0.04 11.92 -18.89
CA VAL A 188 -0.32 11.14 -20.10
C VAL A 188 -0.42 9.67 -19.72
N ALA A 189 -1.57 9.05 -20.02
CA ALA A 189 -1.73 7.61 -19.95
C ALA A 189 -1.33 6.99 -21.30
N ARG A 190 -0.59 5.88 -21.27
CA ARG A 190 -0.15 5.17 -22.48
C ARG A 190 -0.26 3.66 -22.28
N ASP A 191 -0.86 2.99 -23.26
CA ASP A 191 -0.88 1.52 -23.32
C ASP A 191 0.52 0.96 -23.63
N LEU A 192 0.90 -0.11 -22.93
CA LEU A 192 2.20 -0.77 -23.06
C LEU A 192 2.16 -2.02 -23.94
N GLY A 193 1.26 -2.05 -24.92
CA GLY A 193 1.02 -3.23 -25.76
C GLY A 193 0.21 -4.29 -25.03
N SER A 194 -0.80 -3.85 -24.28
CA SER A 194 -1.64 -4.74 -23.49
C SER A 194 -2.53 -5.62 -24.38
N THR A 195 -2.97 -6.75 -23.83
CA THR A 195 -3.79 -7.71 -24.58
C THR A 195 -5.20 -7.17 -24.84
N ASN A 196 -5.80 -6.50 -23.86
CA ASN A 196 -7.18 -6.03 -23.94
C ASN A 196 -7.29 -4.54 -24.36
N GLY A 197 -6.19 -3.79 -24.23
CA GLY A 197 -6.11 -2.37 -24.55
C GLY A 197 -6.51 -1.47 -23.38
N LEU A 198 -6.00 -0.25 -23.42
CA LEU A 198 -6.42 0.87 -22.59
C LEU A 198 -7.68 1.54 -23.15
N TYR A 199 -8.65 1.80 -22.28
CA TYR A 199 -9.83 2.62 -22.59
C TYR A 199 -9.83 3.88 -21.72
N VAL A 200 -10.19 5.02 -22.29
CA VAL A 200 -10.37 6.29 -21.58
C VAL A 200 -11.75 6.84 -21.94
N GLU A 201 -12.58 7.12 -20.94
CA GLU A 201 -13.99 7.50 -21.12
C GLU A 201 -14.73 6.51 -22.05
N GLY A 202 -14.45 5.21 -21.92
CA GLY A 202 -15.05 4.14 -22.74
C GLY A 202 -14.48 3.99 -24.15
N HIS A 203 -13.52 4.83 -24.57
CA HIS A 203 -12.92 4.77 -25.90
C HIS A 203 -11.54 4.11 -25.84
N LYS A 204 -11.29 3.11 -26.71
CA LYS A 204 -9.99 2.46 -26.80
C LYS A 204 -8.95 3.42 -27.39
N VAL A 205 -7.82 3.58 -26.72
CA VAL A 205 -6.74 4.50 -27.10
C VAL A 205 -5.37 3.88 -26.89
N GLU A 206 -4.38 4.30 -27.68
CA GLU A 206 -2.97 3.96 -27.41
C GLU A 206 -2.35 4.90 -26.37
N ALA A 207 -2.78 6.17 -26.37
CA ALA A 207 -2.40 7.15 -25.37
C ALA A 207 -3.47 8.25 -25.25
N ALA A 208 -3.58 8.85 -24.08
CA ALA A 208 -4.44 10.00 -23.82
C ALA A 208 -3.78 10.95 -22.81
N THR A 209 -3.96 12.26 -23.02
CA THR A 209 -3.69 13.25 -21.96
C THR A 209 -4.89 13.25 -21.03
N LEU A 210 -4.66 12.96 -19.75
CA LEU A 210 -5.70 12.89 -18.75
C LEU A 210 -6.07 14.29 -18.26
N VAL A 211 -7.36 14.46 -18.03
CA VAL A 211 -7.96 15.59 -17.34
C VAL A 211 -8.62 15.11 -16.05
N ASP A 212 -8.85 16.05 -15.15
CA ASP A 212 -9.52 15.80 -13.88
C ASP A 212 -10.86 15.07 -14.07
N GLY A 213 -11.12 14.04 -13.26
CA GLY A 213 -12.31 13.21 -13.33
C GLY A 213 -12.26 12.10 -14.38
N ASN A 214 -11.15 11.95 -15.13
CA ASN A 214 -11.09 10.89 -16.14
C ASN A 214 -11.20 9.48 -15.54
N THR A 215 -11.96 8.65 -16.23
CA THR A 215 -12.04 7.21 -16.02
C THR A 215 -11.23 6.48 -17.07
N LEU A 216 -10.23 5.73 -16.62
CA LEU A 216 -9.52 4.74 -17.42
C LEU A 216 -10.06 3.34 -17.10
N THR A 217 -10.07 2.46 -18.08
CA THR A 217 -10.44 1.05 -17.89
C THR A 217 -9.37 0.16 -18.52
N ILE A 218 -8.91 -0.83 -17.74
CA ILE A 218 -8.02 -1.90 -18.17
C ILE A 218 -8.58 -3.24 -17.71
N GLY A 219 -8.77 -4.19 -18.63
CA GLY A 219 -9.47 -5.43 -18.29
C GLY A 219 -10.89 -5.14 -17.74
N ARG A 220 -11.13 -5.50 -16.48
CA ARG A 220 -12.33 -5.19 -15.69
C ARG A 220 -12.09 -4.09 -14.64
N THR A 221 -10.83 -3.70 -14.46
CA THR A 221 -10.41 -2.71 -13.47
C THR A 221 -10.73 -1.31 -13.97
N ARG A 222 -11.36 -0.51 -13.09
CA ARG A 222 -11.64 0.90 -13.33
C ARG A 222 -10.65 1.74 -12.52
N ILE A 223 -10.01 2.70 -13.19
CA ILE A 223 -9.07 3.63 -12.58
C ILE A 223 -9.65 5.04 -12.74
N LEU A 224 -9.85 5.72 -11.64
CA LEU A 224 -10.29 7.13 -11.64
C LEU A 224 -9.07 8.02 -11.41
N PHE A 225 -9.04 9.19 -12.04
CA PHE A 225 -7.92 10.10 -12.01
C PHE A 225 -8.35 11.52 -11.62
N TRP A 226 -7.64 12.10 -10.65
CA TRP A 226 -7.83 13.48 -10.21
C TRP A 226 -6.50 14.19 -9.96
N THR A 227 -6.49 15.48 -10.21
CA THR A 227 -5.36 16.42 -10.08
C THR A 227 -5.67 17.57 -9.13
N ARG A 228 -6.95 17.83 -8.87
CA ARG A 228 -7.45 18.83 -7.93
C ARG A 228 -8.48 18.18 -7.01
N PRO A 229 -8.68 18.69 -5.77
CA PRO A 229 -9.82 18.26 -4.98
C PRO A 229 -11.09 18.47 -5.81
N ASP A 230 -12.02 17.53 -5.75
CA ASP A 230 -13.36 17.75 -6.28
C ASP A 230 -13.88 19.04 -5.63
N ASP A 231 -13.96 20.12 -6.41
CA ASP A 231 -14.82 21.24 -6.05
C ASP A 231 -16.25 20.69 -6.18
N GLU A 232 -16.74 20.02 -5.13
CA GLU A 232 -18.17 19.78 -4.95
C GLU A 232 -18.83 21.16 -4.90
N GLY A 233 -19.37 21.60 -6.04
CA GLY A 233 -20.13 22.84 -6.19
C GLY A 233 -21.47 22.83 -5.45
#